data_AF-C2KY96-F1
#
_entry.id   AF-C2KY96-F1
#
_cell.length_a   1.000
_cell.length_b   1.000
_cell.length_c   1.000
_cell.angle_alpha   90.00
_cell.angle_beta   90.00
_cell.angle_gamma   90.00
#
_symmetry.space_group_name_H-M   'P 1'
#
loop_
_entity.id
_entity.type
_entity.pdbx_description
1 polymer ?
#
loop_
_entity_poly.entity_id
_entity_poly.type
_entity_poly.pdbx_seq_one_letter_code
_entity_poly.pdbx_strand_id
1 'polypeptide(L)'
;MLANDEKKKIESYIDKLINNIYLDIKKSEKNGVTGKKLVDKTVKTAVNKLTPESKMLLSSTYNMLMEDTLKQPRFQNAENQSIFYELNILKELTSKFTFDVPNDISYEEAGATITKLEACGAVVVTGAVVSVVTKNIVPVGIAAIIAGVMVFVLKNEYNVMLPGKNNNESTLNLIEEYLGGIKKSLLSWVTEIEKYYDEKISTISGRLVD
;
A
#
# COMPACT_ATOMS: atom_id res chain seq x y z
N MET A 1 -4.76 -17.01 6.59
CA MET A 1 -5.18 -15.77 7.26
C MET A 1 -4.22 -15.39 8.37
N LEU A 2 -3.91 -14.10 8.49
CA LEU A 2 -3.08 -13.53 9.56
C LEU A 2 -3.82 -13.58 10.91
N ALA A 3 -3.08 -13.82 11.99
CA ALA A 3 -3.62 -13.73 13.34
C ALA A 3 -3.96 -12.29 13.74
N ASN A 4 -4.85 -12.12 14.72
CA ASN A 4 -5.31 -10.79 15.15
C ASN A 4 -4.17 -9.92 15.71
N ASP A 5 -3.19 -10.51 16.39
CA ASP A 5 -2.03 -9.77 16.90
C ASP A 5 -1.09 -9.36 15.77
N GLU A 6 -0.94 -10.17 14.73
CA GLU A 6 -0.17 -9.83 13.53
C GLU A 6 -0.82 -8.68 12.74
N LYS A 7 -2.14 -8.71 12.56
CA LYS A 7 -2.90 -7.60 11.96
C LYS A 7 -2.68 -6.30 12.72
N LYS A 8 -2.69 -6.36 14.06
CA LYS A 8 -2.39 -5.19 14.92
C LYS A 8 -0.95 -4.72 14.79
N LYS A 9 0.03 -5.64 14.69
CA LYS A 9 1.45 -5.28 14.48
C LYS A 9 1.64 -4.56 13.14
N ILE A 10 1.02 -5.06 12.08
CA ILE A 10 1.03 -4.44 10.75
C ILE A 10 0.38 -3.06 10.79
N GLU A 11 -0.81 -2.94 11.38
CA GLU A 11 -1.49 -1.65 11.51
C GLU A 11 -0.65 -0.64 12.29
N SER A 12 -0.09 -1.05 13.44
CA SER A 12 0.78 -0.21 14.27
C SER A 12 2.02 0.27 13.51
N TYR A 13 2.62 -0.59 12.68
CA TYR A 13 3.75 -0.23 11.84
C TYR A 13 3.36 0.78 10.76
N ILE A 14 2.24 0.56 10.06
CA ILE A 14 1.72 1.53 9.06
C ILE A 14 1.43 2.87 9.74
N ASP A 15 0.79 2.87 10.91
CA ASP A 15 0.50 4.08 11.68
C ASP A 15 1.76 4.86 12.03
N LYS A 16 2.82 4.16 12.45
CA LYS A 16 4.12 4.77 12.74
C LYS A 16 4.71 5.44 11.50
N LEU A 17 4.66 4.79 10.33
CA LEU A 17 5.16 5.36 9.08
C LEU A 17 4.38 6.63 8.69
N ILE A 18 3.06 6.59 8.78
CA ILE A 18 2.18 7.71 8.47
C ILE A 18 2.40 8.88 9.44
N ASN A 19 2.45 8.61 10.74
CA ASN A 19 2.73 9.65 11.74
C ASN A 19 4.11 10.29 11.55
N ASN A 20 5.14 9.51 11.21
CA ASN A 20 6.47 10.05 10.94
C ASN A 20 6.47 11.01 9.75
N ILE A 21 5.72 10.71 8.69
CA ILE A 21 5.54 11.63 7.56
C ILE A 21 4.81 12.88 8.02
N TYR A 22 3.70 12.74 8.75
CA TYR A 22 2.92 13.88 9.23
C TYR A 22 3.74 14.83 10.11
N LEU A 23 4.54 14.31 11.04
CA LEU A 23 5.40 15.10 11.92
C LEU A 23 6.46 15.89 11.14
N ASP A 24 7.08 15.28 10.11
CA ASP A 24 8.05 15.96 9.24
C ASP A 24 7.41 17.10 8.44
N ILE A 25 6.17 16.91 8.01
CA ILE A 25 5.40 17.92 7.29
C ILE A 25 4.95 19.05 8.21
N LYS A 26 4.48 18.76 9.43
CA LYS A 26 4.21 19.79 10.45
C LYS A 26 5.44 20.61 10.80
N LYS A 27 6.62 19.98 10.87
CA LYS A 27 7.89 20.71 11.06
C LYS A 27 8.19 21.63 9.87
N SER A 28 7.93 21.17 8.65
CA SER A 28 8.13 21.97 7.44
C SER A 28 7.17 23.17 7.37
N GLU A 29 5.92 22.97 7.79
CA GLU A 29 4.90 24.02 7.87
C GLU A 29 5.28 25.10 8.88
N LYS A 30 5.71 24.70 10.09
CA LYS A 30 6.27 25.63 11.10
C LYS A 30 7.48 26.41 10.60
N ASN A 31 8.25 25.85 9.67
CA ASN A 31 9.39 26.51 9.04
C ASN A 31 9.00 27.37 7.83
N GLY A 32 7.70 27.64 7.62
CA GLY A 32 7.20 28.56 6.61
C GLY A 32 6.86 27.94 5.24
N VAL A 33 6.89 26.61 5.11
CA VAL A 33 6.44 25.94 3.87
C VAL A 33 4.91 25.83 3.90
N THR A 34 4.23 26.45 2.95
CA THR A 34 2.76 26.53 2.95
C THR A 34 2.14 26.21 1.58
N GLY A 35 0.80 26.03 1.57
CA GLY A 35 0.00 25.83 0.37
C GLY A 35 0.51 24.69 -0.52
N LYS A 36 0.51 24.91 -1.84
CA LYS A 36 0.93 23.90 -2.83
C LYS A 36 2.32 23.32 -2.56
N LYS A 37 3.28 24.15 -2.13
CA LYS A 37 4.65 23.67 -1.83
C LYS A 37 4.67 22.64 -0.69
N LEU A 38 3.79 22.80 0.31
CA LEU A 38 3.67 21.85 1.41
C LEU A 38 3.02 20.54 0.94
N VAL A 39 2.01 20.62 0.07
CA VAL A 39 1.37 19.45 -0.56
C VAL A 39 2.36 18.67 -1.41
N ASP A 40 3.07 19.34 -2.32
CA ASP A 40 4.07 18.71 -3.19
C ASP A 40 5.18 18.05 -2.37
N LYS A 41 5.64 18.72 -1.29
CA LYS A 41 6.61 18.15 -0.34
C LYS A 41 6.04 16.92 0.37
N THR A 42 4.77 16.93 0.75
CA THR A 42 4.09 15.81 1.41
C THR A 42 4.06 14.59 0.49
N VAL A 43 3.58 14.76 -0.75
CA VAL A 43 3.53 13.67 -1.74
C VAL A 43 4.93 13.11 -1.99
N LYS A 44 5.93 13.97 -2.21
CA LYS A 44 7.32 13.55 -2.42
C LYS A 44 7.88 12.77 -1.22
N THR A 45 7.62 13.25 0.00
CA THR A 45 8.08 12.59 1.23
C THR A 45 7.41 11.23 1.39
N ALA A 46 6.10 11.16 1.14
CA ALA A 46 5.34 9.91 1.21
C ALA A 46 5.84 8.89 0.19
N VAL A 47 6.02 9.26 -1.08
CA VAL A 47 6.54 8.34 -2.12
C VAL A 47 7.93 7.82 -1.73
N ASN A 48 8.85 8.71 -1.35
CA ASN A 48 10.23 8.33 -1.04
C ASN A 48 10.34 7.42 0.19
N LYS A 49 9.49 7.62 1.20
CA LYS A 49 9.50 6.78 2.40
C LYS A 49 8.69 5.51 2.22
N LEU A 50 7.48 5.60 1.69
CA LEU A 50 6.54 4.47 1.70
C LEU A 50 6.78 3.47 0.58
N THR A 51 7.39 3.87 -0.55
CA THR A 51 7.69 2.91 -1.63
C THR A 51 8.64 1.79 -1.17
N PRO A 52 9.82 2.07 -0.58
CA PRO A 52 10.69 1.01 -0.06
C PRO A 52 10.06 0.27 1.13
N GLU A 53 9.37 0.98 2.03
CA GLU A 53 8.70 0.35 3.18
C GLU A 53 7.54 -0.56 2.74
N SER A 54 6.90 -0.30 1.60
CA SER A 54 5.87 -1.18 1.04
C SER A 54 6.45 -2.52 0.59
N LYS A 55 7.69 -2.55 0.10
CA LYS A 55 8.39 -3.81 -0.20
C LYS A 55 8.63 -4.61 1.09
N MET A 56 9.07 -3.92 2.15
CA MET A 56 9.24 -4.54 3.47
C MET A 56 7.91 -5.06 4.01
N LEU A 57 6.84 -4.27 3.90
CA LEU A 57 5.48 -4.66 4.31
C LEU A 57 5.02 -5.94 3.61
N LEU A 58 5.22 -6.05 2.29
CA LEU A 58 4.89 -7.25 1.51
C LEU A 58 5.68 -8.46 2.03
N SER A 59 7.00 -8.34 2.17
CA SER A 59 7.84 -9.44 2.63
C SER A 59 7.50 -9.87 4.07
N SER A 60 7.27 -8.91 4.97
CA SER A 60 6.88 -9.20 6.35
C SER A 60 5.51 -9.87 6.44
N THR A 61 4.52 -9.38 5.68
CA THR A 61 3.19 -9.98 5.61
C THR A 61 3.26 -11.42 5.10
N TYR A 62 4.01 -11.66 4.03
CA TYR A 62 4.24 -13.00 3.51
C TYR A 62 4.92 -13.90 4.54
N ASN A 63 5.96 -13.43 5.23
CA ASN A 63 6.70 -14.24 6.20
C ASN A 63 5.81 -14.65 7.37
N MET A 64 4.97 -13.74 7.89
CA MET A 64 3.98 -14.08 8.93
C MET A 64 3.04 -15.21 8.49
N LEU A 65 2.45 -15.08 7.29
CA LEU A 65 1.56 -16.09 6.71
C LEU A 65 2.27 -17.44 6.48
N MET A 66 3.51 -17.39 5.99
CA MET A 66 4.35 -18.57 5.76
C MET A 66 4.66 -19.29 7.07
N GLU A 67 5.14 -18.57 8.08
CA GLU A 67 5.46 -19.13 9.39
C GLU A 67 4.24 -19.82 10.01
N ASP A 68 3.07 -19.20 9.93
CA ASP A 68 1.84 -19.77 10.47
C ASP A 68 1.35 -20.99 9.69
N THR A 69 1.55 -21.01 8.37
CA THR A 69 1.26 -22.19 7.54
C THR A 69 2.17 -23.34 7.90
N LEU A 70 3.48 -23.08 8.00
CA LEU A 70 4.50 -24.08 8.29
C LEU A 70 4.49 -24.57 9.73
N LYS A 71 3.76 -23.93 10.66
CA LYS A 71 3.50 -24.44 12.02
C LYS A 71 2.36 -25.47 12.08
N GLN A 72 1.53 -25.56 11.04
CA GLN A 72 0.40 -26.50 11.07
C GLN A 72 0.93 -27.95 11.05
N PRO A 73 0.28 -28.91 11.75
CA PRO A 73 0.73 -30.31 11.81
C PRO A 73 0.97 -30.93 10.43
N ARG A 74 0.05 -30.69 9.49
CA ARG A 74 0.15 -31.19 8.09
C ARG A 74 1.35 -30.66 7.31
N PHE A 75 2.02 -29.59 7.74
CA PHE A 75 3.21 -29.05 7.08
C PHE A 75 4.51 -29.35 7.87
N GLN A 76 4.47 -30.25 8.87
CA GLN A 76 5.69 -30.63 9.62
C GLN A 76 6.55 -31.69 8.90
N ASN A 77 5.98 -32.44 7.95
CA ASN A 77 6.76 -33.41 7.16
C ASN A 77 7.48 -32.72 5.98
N ALA A 78 8.64 -33.28 5.60
CA ALA A 78 9.50 -32.67 4.59
C ALA A 78 8.86 -32.61 3.19
N GLU A 79 8.00 -33.57 2.85
CA GLU A 79 7.34 -33.64 1.54
C GLU A 79 6.34 -32.49 1.37
N ASN A 80 5.49 -32.25 2.36
CA ASN A 80 4.52 -31.15 2.34
C ASN A 80 5.20 -29.78 2.41
N GLN A 81 6.34 -29.67 3.09
CA GLN A 81 7.16 -28.45 3.03
C GLN A 81 7.72 -28.21 1.63
N SER A 82 8.20 -29.26 0.95
CA SER A 82 8.67 -29.15 -0.44
C SER A 82 7.54 -28.67 -1.36
N ILE A 83 6.35 -29.28 -1.26
CA ILE A 83 5.16 -28.87 -2.04
C ILE A 83 4.78 -27.41 -1.76
N PHE A 84 4.89 -26.97 -0.51
CA PHE A 84 4.67 -25.57 -0.16
C PHE A 84 5.70 -24.65 -0.83
N TYR A 85 7.00 -24.96 -0.74
CA TYR A 85 8.04 -24.11 -1.32
C TYR A 85 8.01 -24.06 -2.86
N GLU A 86 7.54 -25.13 -3.52
CA GLU A 86 7.28 -25.15 -4.97
C GLU A 86 6.30 -24.07 -5.43
N LEU A 87 5.36 -23.63 -4.57
CA LEU A 87 4.42 -22.56 -4.90
C LEU A 87 5.10 -21.22 -5.17
N ASN A 88 6.29 -20.99 -4.60
CA ASN A 88 7.10 -19.78 -4.82
C ASN A 88 6.31 -18.47 -4.65
N ILE A 89 5.39 -18.44 -3.67
CA ILE A 89 4.37 -17.39 -3.51
C ILE A 89 5.01 -16.00 -3.38
N LEU A 90 6.10 -15.87 -2.62
CA LEU A 90 6.79 -14.57 -2.45
C LEU A 90 7.32 -14.02 -3.78
N LYS A 91 7.87 -14.88 -4.63
CA LYS A 91 8.37 -14.47 -5.95
C LYS A 91 7.22 -14.03 -6.86
N GLU A 92 6.12 -14.77 -6.86
CA GLU A 92 4.91 -14.39 -7.61
C GLU A 92 4.28 -13.09 -7.10
N LEU A 93 4.21 -12.90 -5.77
CA LEU A 93 3.72 -11.65 -5.19
C LEU A 93 4.63 -10.49 -5.58
N THR A 94 5.95 -10.65 -5.44
CA THR A 94 6.92 -9.60 -5.74
C THR A 94 6.90 -9.18 -7.21
N SER A 95 6.68 -10.11 -8.15
CA SER A 95 6.65 -9.79 -9.58
C SER A 95 5.42 -8.97 -10.01
N LYS A 96 4.39 -8.89 -9.16
CA LYS A 96 3.18 -8.10 -9.41
C LYS A 96 3.33 -6.62 -9.06
N PHE A 97 4.45 -6.22 -8.46
CA PHE A 97 4.66 -4.85 -8.00
C PHE A 97 6.03 -4.32 -8.41
N THR A 98 6.10 -3.02 -8.69
CA THR A 98 7.36 -2.29 -8.76
C THR A 98 7.48 -1.35 -7.58
N PHE A 99 8.68 -1.33 -7.00
CA PHE A 99 9.03 -0.54 -5.80
C PHE A 99 10.09 0.51 -6.13
N ASP A 100 10.15 0.94 -7.39
CA ASP A 100 11.07 1.97 -7.85
C ASP A 100 10.54 3.35 -7.42
N VAL A 101 11.41 4.13 -6.80
CA VAL A 101 11.13 5.52 -6.46
C VAL A 101 11.45 6.37 -7.70
N PRO A 102 10.46 7.03 -8.32
CA PRO A 102 10.71 7.85 -9.49
C PRO A 102 11.47 9.13 -9.11
N ASN A 103 12.31 9.62 -10.01
CA ASN A 103 13.04 10.88 -9.81
C ASN A 103 12.10 12.09 -9.75
N ASP A 104 11.06 12.07 -10.59
CA ASP A 104 10.04 13.09 -10.68
C ASP A 104 8.67 12.50 -10.33
N ILE A 105 7.87 13.24 -9.56
CA ILE A 105 6.57 12.80 -9.08
C ILE A 105 5.51 13.78 -9.59
N SER A 106 4.71 13.34 -10.56
CA SER A 106 3.45 13.98 -10.94
C SER A 106 2.30 13.13 -10.40
N TYR A 107 1.49 13.70 -9.51
CA TYR A 107 0.29 13.00 -9.07
C TYR A 107 -0.77 12.96 -10.17
N GLU A 108 -0.78 13.88 -11.16
CA GLU A 108 -1.68 13.77 -12.33
C GLU A 108 -1.37 12.54 -13.18
N GLU A 109 -0.10 12.30 -13.50
CA GLU A 109 0.34 11.09 -14.22
C GLU A 109 0.08 9.82 -13.40
N ALA A 110 0.30 9.88 -12.08
CA ALA A 110 -0.03 8.80 -11.17
C ALA A 110 -1.55 8.52 -11.15
N GLY A 111 -2.38 9.55 -11.16
CA GLY A 111 -3.84 9.44 -11.26
C GLY A 111 -4.29 8.80 -12.57
N ALA A 112 -3.70 9.22 -13.71
CA ALA A 112 -3.95 8.59 -15.00
C ALA A 112 -3.54 7.11 -15.02
N THR A 113 -2.45 6.76 -14.33
CA THR A 113 -2.02 5.38 -14.14
C THR A 113 -3.03 4.59 -13.33
N ILE A 114 -3.54 5.14 -12.22
CA ILE A 114 -4.57 4.49 -11.41
C ILE A 114 -5.85 4.26 -12.23
N THR A 115 -6.31 5.24 -13.00
CA THR A 115 -7.49 5.07 -13.85
C THR A 115 -7.32 3.97 -14.90
N LYS A 116 -6.11 3.81 -15.47
CA LYS A 116 -5.81 2.68 -16.38
C LYS A 116 -5.84 1.34 -15.65
N LEU A 117 -5.28 1.28 -14.44
CA LEU A 117 -5.29 0.07 -13.61
C LEU A 117 -6.70 -0.29 -13.13
N GLU A 118 -7.53 0.71 -12.85
CA GLU A 118 -8.94 0.52 -12.51
C GLU A 118 -9.72 -0.03 -13.70
N ALA A 119 -9.52 0.52 -14.90
CA ALA A 119 -10.18 0.04 -16.13
C ALA A 119 -9.86 -1.42 -16.47
N CYS A 120 -8.67 -1.92 -16.10
CA CYS A 120 -8.31 -3.32 -16.28
C CYS A 120 -8.55 -4.20 -15.03
N GLY A 121 -9.18 -3.66 -13.99
CA GLY A 121 -9.51 -4.38 -12.76
C GLY A 121 -8.31 -4.71 -11.86
N ALA A 122 -7.14 -4.11 -12.12
CA ALA A 122 -5.96 -4.27 -11.29
C ALA A 122 -6.04 -3.47 -9.98
N VAL A 123 -6.89 -2.45 -9.94
CA VAL A 123 -7.12 -1.58 -8.79
C VAL A 123 -8.63 -1.29 -8.64
N VAL A 124 -9.07 -1.05 -7.40
CA VAL A 124 -10.41 -0.55 -7.07
C VAL A 124 -10.24 0.76 -6.30
N VAL A 125 -10.97 1.80 -6.71
CA VAL A 125 -10.95 3.10 -6.03
C VAL A 125 -12.29 3.34 -5.30
N THR A 126 -12.23 3.64 -4.01
CA THR A 126 -13.39 4.03 -3.20
C THR A 126 -13.08 5.28 -2.39
N GLY A 127 -13.55 6.43 -2.87
CA GLY A 127 -13.16 7.73 -2.34
C GLY A 127 -11.66 7.96 -2.50
N ALA A 128 -10.96 8.25 -1.39
CA ALA A 128 -9.50 8.42 -1.36
C ALA A 128 -8.71 7.12 -1.10
N VAL A 129 -9.37 5.95 -1.18
CA VAL A 129 -8.73 4.64 -0.98
C VAL A 129 -8.51 3.96 -2.31
N VAL A 130 -7.29 3.48 -2.54
CA VAL A 130 -6.85 2.80 -3.77
C VAL A 130 -6.39 1.40 -3.40
N SER A 131 -7.25 0.41 -3.62
CA SER A 131 -7.01 -0.99 -3.29
C SER A 131 -6.42 -1.74 -4.48
N VAL A 132 -5.28 -2.42 -4.30
CA VAL A 132 -4.66 -3.20 -5.39
C VAL A 132 -5.14 -4.64 -5.37
N VAL A 133 -5.63 -5.13 -6.51
CA VAL A 133 -6.13 -6.50 -6.67
C VAL A 133 -4.98 -7.42 -7.06
N THR A 134 -4.54 -8.30 -6.14
CA THR A 134 -3.34 -9.15 -6.33
C THR A 134 -3.50 -10.21 -7.44
N LYS A 135 -4.72 -10.50 -7.90
CA LYS A 135 -4.98 -11.39 -9.04
C LYS A 135 -4.59 -10.79 -10.39
N ASN A 136 -4.21 -9.52 -10.44
CA ASN A 136 -3.83 -8.88 -11.69
C ASN A 136 -2.58 -9.51 -12.34
N ILE A 137 -2.47 -9.33 -13.65
CA ILE A 137 -1.34 -9.78 -14.48
C ILE A 137 -0.40 -8.63 -14.87
N VAL A 138 -0.78 -7.40 -14.53
CA VAL A 138 -0.02 -6.19 -14.86
C VAL A 138 0.72 -5.73 -13.61
N PRO A 139 2.05 -5.55 -13.66
CA PRO A 139 2.79 -5.00 -12.53
C PRO A 139 2.27 -3.62 -12.11
N VAL A 140 2.00 -3.46 -10.82
CA VAL A 140 1.50 -2.20 -10.24
C VAL A 140 2.65 -1.45 -9.56
N GLY A 141 2.90 -0.23 -10.02
CA GLY A 141 3.89 0.65 -9.40
C GLY A 141 3.37 1.26 -8.11
N ILE A 142 3.96 0.91 -6.97
CA ILE A 142 3.49 1.35 -5.65
C ILE A 142 3.68 2.87 -5.47
N ALA A 143 4.74 3.45 -6.02
CA ALA A 143 4.93 4.89 -6.03
C ALA A 143 3.77 5.64 -6.72
N ALA A 144 3.22 5.07 -7.81
CA ALA A 144 2.07 5.65 -8.51
C ALA A 144 0.79 5.53 -7.67
N ILE A 145 0.60 4.42 -6.94
CA ILE A 145 -0.53 4.29 -5.99
C ILE A 145 -0.44 5.38 -4.92
N ILE A 146 0.73 5.51 -4.26
CA ILE A 146 0.94 6.49 -3.19
C ILE A 146 0.70 7.91 -3.70
N ALA A 147 1.33 8.29 -4.82
CA ALA A 147 1.19 9.64 -5.38
C ALA A 147 -0.24 9.91 -5.87
N GLY A 148 -0.87 8.94 -6.52
CA GLY A 148 -2.16 9.11 -7.17
C GLY A 148 -3.34 9.18 -6.19
N VAL A 149 -3.21 8.70 -4.94
CA VAL A 149 -4.21 8.95 -3.87
C VAL A 149 -4.52 10.44 -3.75
N MET A 150 -3.54 11.33 -3.92
CA MET A 150 -3.72 12.78 -3.85
C MET A 150 -4.75 13.28 -4.89
N VAL A 151 -4.77 12.72 -6.11
CA VAL A 151 -5.74 13.13 -7.14
C VAL A 151 -7.17 12.87 -6.69
N PHE A 152 -7.41 11.77 -5.99
CA PHE A 152 -8.76 11.42 -5.53
C PHE A 152 -9.19 12.25 -4.32
N VAL A 153 -8.27 12.61 -3.43
CA VAL A 153 -8.52 13.61 -2.38
C VAL A 153 -8.90 14.95 -3.00
N LEU A 154 -8.13 15.44 -3.98
CA LEU A 154 -8.40 16.71 -4.65
C LEU A 154 -9.74 16.73 -5.42
N LYS A 155 -10.15 15.59 -5.99
CA LYS A 155 -11.46 15.46 -6.65
C LYS A 155 -12.61 15.56 -5.64
N ASN A 156 -12.44 15.04 -4.43
CA ASN A 156 -13.45 15.15 -3.36
C ASN A 156 -13.46 16.55 -2.73
N GLU A 157 -12.32 17.25 -2.74
CA GLU A 157 -12.14 18.57 -2.14
C GLU A 157 -11.96 19.70 -3.18
N TYR A 158 -12.74 19.71 -4.27
CA TYR A 158 -12.64 20.71 -5.36
C TYR A 158 -12.57 22.18 -4.88
N ASN A 159 -13.07 22.47 -3.66
CA ASN A 159 -13.07 23.80 -3.05
C ASN A 159 -11.75 24.24 -2.38
N VAL A 160 -10.84 23.33 -2.04
CA VAL A 160 -9.65 23.61 -1.21
C VAL A 160 -8.47 24.19 -1.99
N MET A 161 -8.50 24.11 -3.33
CA MET A 161 -7.51 24.76 -4.21
C MET A 161 -8.02 26.06 -4.86
N LEU A 162 -9.26 26.49 -4.56
CA LEU A 162 -9.81 27.72 -5.13
C LEU A 162 -9.05 28.96 -4.63
N PRO A 163 -8.65 29.89 -5.52
CA PRO A 163 -8.01 31.14 -5.12
C PRO A 163 -8.84 31.86 -4.05
N GLY A 164 -8.23 32.16 -2.90
CA GLY A 164 -8.88 32.86 -1.78
C GLY A 164 -9.49 31.98 -0.68
N LYS A 165 -9.49 30.65 -0.82
CA LYS A 165 -9.86 29.70 0.27
C LYS A 165 -8.68 28.92 0.86
N ASN A 166 -7.48 29.09 0.31
CA ASN A 166 -6.28 28.39 0.73
C ASN A 166 -5.71 29.04 2.01
N ASN A 167 -6.02 28.49 3.18
CA ASN A 167 -5.31 28.82 4.42
C ASN A 167 -4.47 27.61 4.88
N ASN A 168 -3.60 27.78 5.88
CA ASN A 168 -2.75 26.69 6.35
C ASN A 168 -3.57 25.52 6.91
N GLU A 169 -4.70 25.81 7.56
CA GLU A 169 -5.61 24.80 8.12
C GLU A 169 -6.21 23.91 7.02
N SER A 170 -6.71 24.49 5.93
CA SER A 170 -7.25 23.75 4.78
C SER A 170 -6.18 22.90 4.11
N THR A 171 -4.94 23.39 4.03
CA THR A 171 -3.81 22.63 3.48
C THR A 171 -3.46 21.42 4.36
N LEU A 172 -3.48 21.59 5.68
CA LEU A 172 -3.18 20.51 6.62
C LEU A 172 -4.28 19.44 6.65
N ASN A 173 -5.56 19.84 6.58
CA ASN A 173 -6.67 18.89 6.50
C ASN A 173 -6.57 18.02 5.25
N LEU A 174 -6.24 18.61 4.10
CA LEU A 174 -6.02 17.88 2.84
C LEU A 174 -4.85 16.89 2.96
N ILE A 175 -3.77 17.28 3.63
CA ILE A 175 -2.63 16.39 3.91
C ILE A 175 -3.05 15.22 4.82
N GLU A 176 -3.87 15.48 5.83
CA GLU A 176 -4.39 14.44 6.73
C GLU A 176 -5.30 13.47 5.99
N GLU A 177 -6.19 13.96 5.12
CA GLU A 177 -7.04 13.10 4.28
C GLU A 177 -6.20 12.23 3.34
N TYR A 178 -5.19 12.81 2.69
CA TYR A 178 -4.25 12.09 1.84
C TYR A 178 -3.51 10.98 2.59
N LEU A 179 -2.93 11.30 3.75
CA LEU A 179 -2.22 10.32 4.57
C LEU A 179 -3.17 9.23 5.11
N GLY A 180 -4.39 9.59 5.46
CA GLY A 180 -5.45 8.65 5.84
C GLY A 180 -5.86 7.73 4.68
N GLY A 181 -5.96 8.26 3.46
CA GLY A 181 -6.20 7.50 2.23
C GLY A 181 -5.09 6.49 1.97
N ILE A 182 -3.83 6.88 2.14
CA ILE A 182 -2.68 5.96 2.03
C ILE A 182 -2.74 4.87 3.09
N LYS A 183 -2.99 5.21 4.37
CA LYS A 183 -3.12 4.21 5.44
C LYS A 183 -4.12 3.13 5.06
N LYS A 184 -5.33 3.55 4.66
CA LYS A 184 -6.40 2.63 4.26
C LYS A 184 -6.04 1.81 3.03
N SER A 185 -5.34 2.40 2.06
CA SER A 185 -4.89 1.72 0.85
C SER A 185 -3.87 0.62 1.17
N LEU A 186 -2.89 0.90 2.05
CA LEU A 186 -1.91 -0.09 2.51
C LEU A 186 -2.56 -1.24 3.29
N LEU A 187 -3.50 -0.94 4.19
CA LEU A 187 -4.25 -1.97 4.93
C LEU A 187 -5.12 -2.85 4.01
N SER A 188 -5.76 -2.23 3.02
CA SER A 188 -6.51 -2.97 2.01
C SER A 188 -5.58 -3.86 1.20
N TRP A 189 -4.39 -3.39 0.86
CA TRP A 189 -3.41 -4.17 0.11
C TRP A 189 -2.89 -5.38 0.90
N VAL A 190 -2.63 -5.22 2.21
CA VAL A 190 -2.30 -6.35 3.11
C VAL A 190 -3.41 -7.41 3.09
N THR A 191 -4.67 -6.98 3.11
CA THR A 191 -5.82 -7.90 3.02
C THR A 191 -5.86 -8.65 1.68
N GLU A 192 -5.50 -8.00 0.58
CA GLU A 192 -5.42 -8.63 -0.74
C GLU A 192 -4.21 -9.57 -0.89
N ILE A 193 -3.12 -9.33 -0.16
CA ILE A 193 -2.00 -10.28 -0.05
C ILE A 193 -2.43 -11.53 0.71
N GLU A 194 -3.14 -11.36 1.85
CA GLU A 194 -3.68 -12.46 2.65
C GLU A 194 -4.60 -13.36 1.82
N LYS A 195 -5.54 -12.77 1.07
CA LYS A 195 -6.45 -13.52 0.18
C LYS A 195 -5.69 -14.30 -0.89
N TYR A 196 -4.74 -13.66 -1.58
CA TYR A 196 -3.94 -14.33 -2.62
C TYR A 196 -3.13 -15.50 -2.06
N TYR A 197 -2.54 -15.31 -0.88
CA TYR A 197 -1.78 -16.35 -0.19
C TYR A 197 -2.69 -17.54 0.14
N ASP A 198 -3.83 -17.31 0.78
CA ASP A 198 -4.76 -18.37 1.18
C ASP A 198 -5.29 -19.15 -0.03
N GLU A 199 -5.55 -18.46 -1.14
CA GLU A 199 -5.90 -19.12 -2.41
C GLU A 199 -4.78 -20.03 -2.91
N LYS A 200 -3.52 -19.60 -2.87
CA LYS A 200 -2.37 -20.42 -3.27
C LYS A 200 -2.23 -21.66 -2.38
N ILE A 201 -2.38 -21.54 -1.07
CA ILE A 201 -2.37 -22.69 -0.16
C ILE A 201 -3.52 -23.67 -0.44
N SER A 202 -4.69 -23.16 -0.81
CA SER A 202 -5.83 -24.02 -1.14
C SER A 202 -5.55 -24.92 -2.36
N THR A 203 -4.75 -24.44 -3.33
CA THR A 203 -4.41 -25.22 -4.54
C THR A 203 -3.60 -26.48 -4.28
N ILE A 204 -2.83 -26.53 -3.17
CA ILE A 204 -2.00 -27.69 -2.84
C ILE A 204 -2.66 -28.61 -1.82
N SER A 205 -3.82 -28.24 -1.27
CA SER A 205 -4.43 -28.99 -0.16
C SER A 205 -4.76 -30.45 -0.52
N GLY A 206 -5.08 -30.74 -1.79
CA GLY A 206 -5.27 -32.12 -2.29
C GLY A 206 -3.99 -32.86 -2.69
N ARG A 207 -2.82 -32.21 -2.63
CA ARG A 207 -1.50 -32.80 -2.91
C ARG A 207 -0.73 -33.14 -1.63
N LEU A 208 -1.22 -32.71 -0.46
CA LEU A 208 -0.54 -32.94 0.80
C LEU A 208 -0.66 -34.41 1.22
N VAL A 209 0.43 -34.94 1.77
CA VAL A 209 0.51 -36.28 2.34
C VAL A 209 0.11 -36.24 3.82
N ASP A 210 -0.66 -37.22 4.28
CA ASP A 210 -1.13 -37.33 5.68
C ASP A 210 0.01 -37.64 6.68
#